data_AF-A0AAV4MFP7-F1
#
_entry.id   AF-A0AAV4MFP7-F1
#
_cell.length_a   1.000
_cell.length_b   1.000
_cell.length_c   1.000
_cell.angle_alpha   90.00
_cell.angle_beta   90.00
_cell.angle_gamma   90.00
#
_symmetry.space_group_name_H-M   'P 1'
#
loop_
_entity.id
_entity.type
_entity.pdbx_description
1 polymer ?
#
loop_
_entity_poly.entity_id
_entity_poly.type
_entity_poly.pdbx_seq_one_letter_code
_entity_poly.pdbx_strand_id
1 'polypeptide(L)'
;MDTGYTTSTHFKLSTSQVPSKIDAFMCYGPLVPDGYGCCYNPRDSSINFGLSACNSSPETHSSNFMKALMESLTEMHDVLNLSQKSKL
;
A
#
# COMPACT_ATOMS: atom_id res chain seq x y z
N MET A 1 16.03 26.71 4.09
CA MET A 1 15.05 25.92 3.32
C MET A 1 13.95 25.55 4.30
N ASP A 2 12.67 25.70 3.91
CA ASP A 2 11.55 25.44 4.82
C ASP A 2 11.45 23.94 5.16
N THR A 3 11.43 23.62 6.45
CA THR A 3 11.36 22.24 6.93
C THR A 3 10.02 21.59 6.59
N GLY A 4 8.94 22.37 6.60
CA GLY A 4 7.60 21.92 6.23
C GLY A 4 7.57 21.42 4.78
N TYR A 5 8.10 22.23 3.86
CA TYR A 5 8.25 21.83 2.47
C TYR A 5 9.06 20.53 2.31
N THR A 6 10.27 20.46 2.90
CA THR A 6 11.13 19.26 2.80
C THR A 6 10.40 18.00 3.26
N THR A 7 9.76 18.04 4.44
CA THR A 7 9.00 16.89 4.96
C THR A 7 7.81 16.53 4.07
N SER A 8 7.07 17.51 3.56
CA SER A 8 5.91 17.27 2.71
C SER A 8 6.24 16.62 1.36
N THR A 9 7.46 16.85 0.85
CA THR A 9 7.93 16.28 -0.42
C THR A 9 8.76 15.01 -0.28
N HIS A 10 9.08 14.59 0.96
CA HIS A 10 9.80 13.35 1.25
C HIS A 10 8.83 12.17 1.34
N PHE A 11 8.34 11.71 0.20
CA PHE A 11 7.30 10.69 0.10
C PHE A 11 7.79 9.30 0.54
N LYS A 12 7.71 9.01 1.86
CA LYS A 12 7.99 7.68 2.42
C LYS A 12 7.05 6.59 1.89
N LEU A 13 5.90 6.95 1.34
CA LEU A 13 5.00 6.02 0.68
C LEU A 13 4.57 6.63 -0.66
N SER A 14 5.03 6.04 -1.76
CA SER A 14 4.66 6.43 -3.11
C SER A 14 3.72 5.39 -3.71
N THR A 15 2.49 5.79 -4.03
CA THR A 15 1.43 4.86 -4.45
C THR A 15 0.86 5.20 -5.82
N SER A 16 0.32 4.19 -6.49
CA SER A 16 -0.48 4.37 -7.70
C SER A 16 -1.40 3.18 -7.92
N GLN A 17 -2.56 3.45 -8.49
CA GLN A 17 -3.46 2.43 -8.99
C GLN A 17 -3.21 2.24 -10.49
N VAL A 18 -2.94 1.01 -10.91
CA VAL A 18 -2.75 0.66 -12.33
C VAL A 18 -3.75 -0.43 -12.68
N PRO A 19 -5.01 -0.05 -12.96
CA PRO A 19 -6.09 -1.02 -13.16
C PRO A 19 -5.91 -1.77 -14.49
N SER A 20 -6.14 -3.07 -14.45
CA SER A 20 -6.08 -3.95 -15.62
C SER A 20 -7.13 -5.06 -15.52
N LYS A 21 -7.79 -5.35 -16.66
CA LYS A 21 -8.75 -6.45 -16.78
C LYS A 21 -8.07 -7.83 -16.78
N ILE A 22 -6.81 -7.89 -17.23
CA ILE A 22 -6.00 -9.10 -17.15
C ILE A 22 -5.29 -9.18 -15.80
N ASP A 23 -4.95 -10.40 -15.39
CA ASP A 23 -4.20 -10.66 -14.16
C ASP A 23 -2.74 -10.20 -14.29
N ALA A 24 -2.54 -8.90 -14.14
CA ALA A 24 -1.26 -8.23 -14.24
C ALA A 24 -1.05 -7.36 -13.00
N PHE A 25 0.23 -7.10 -12.73
CA PHE A 25 0.67 -6.15 -11.73
C PHE A 25 1.79 -5.29 -12.32
N MET A 26 1.93 -4.09 -11.75
CA MET A 26 3.06 -3.21 -11.99
C MET A 26 3.78 -3.02 -10.65
N CYS A 27 5.09 -2.75 -10.71
CA CYS A 27 5.88 -2.38 -9.54
C CYS A 27 6.95 -1.36 -9.94
N TYR A 28 7.38 -0.55 -8.98
CA TYR A 28 8.47 0.41 -9.12
C TYR A 28 9.16 0.55 -7.76
N GLY A 29 10.41 1.03 -7.75
CA GLY A 29 11.17 1.31 -6.53
C GLY A 29 10.61 2.49 -5.74
N PRO A 30 10.97 2.63 -4.44
CA PRO A 30 10.56 3.78 -3.63
C PRO A 30 11.19 5.09 -4.15
N LEU A 31 10.55 6.23 -3.85
CA LEU A 31 11.07 7.55 -4.24
C LEU A 31 12.21 8.06 -3.35
N VAL A 32 12.33 7.49 -2.15
CA VAL A 32 13.34 7.84 -1.15
C VAL A 32 13.93 6.57 -0.53
N PRO A 33 15.18 6.58 -0.04
CA PRO A 33 15.85 5.38 0.48
C PRO A 33 15.12 4.72 1.66
N ASP A 34 14.42 5.50 2.48
CA ASP A 34 13.68 5.08 3.68
C ASP A 34 12.17 4.99 3.44
N GLY A 35 11.76 4.71 2.20
CA GLY A 35 10.35 4.65 1.79
C GLY A 35 9.94 3.34 1.12
N TYR A 36 8.68 3.32 0.70
CA TYR A 36 8.03 2.22 -0.01
C TYR A 36 7.48 2.68 -1.37
N GLY A 37 7.58 1.79 -2.36
CA GLY A 37 6.73 1.83 -3.56
C GLY A 37 5.55 0.87 -3.38
N CYS A 38 4.34 1.32 -3.70
CA CYS A 38 3.12 0.50 -3.61
C CYS A 38 2.20 0.75 -4.80
N CYS A 39 2.25 -0.15 -5.78
CA CYS A 39 1.33 -0.14 -6.90
C CYS A 39 0.26 -1.21 -6.70
N TYR A 40 -0.98 -0.94 -7.09
CA TYR A 40 -2.06 -1.93 -6.96
C TYR A 40 -3.04 -1.96 -8.13
N ASN A 41 -3.56 -3.16 -8.39
CA ASN A 41 -4.59 -3.43 -9.39
C ASN A 41 -5.77 -4.12 -8.71
N PRO A 42 -6.84 -3.39 -8.35
CA PRO A 42 -8.08 -3.96 -7.85
C PRO A 42 -8.80 -4.76 -8.94
N ARG A 43 -9.28 -5.94 -8.57
CA ARG A 43 -10.06 -6.86 -9.41
C ARG A 43 -11.36 -7.20 -8.67
N ASP A 44 -12.26 -7.91 -9.36
CA ASP A 44 -13.60 -8.22 -8.83
C ASP A 44 -13.57 -8.96 -7.48
N SER A 45 -12.58 -9.85 -7.26
CA SER A 45 -12.48 -10.67 -6.06
C SER A 45 -11.09 -10.69 -5.41
N SER A 46 -10.18 -9.84 -5.88
CA SER A 46 -8.80 -9.78 -5.38
C SER A 46 -8.14 -8.44 -5.68
N ILE A 47 -6.98 -8.18 -5.08
CA ILE A 47 -6.15 -7.01 -5.39
C ILE A 47 -4.73 -7.50 -5.58
N ASN A 48 -4.12 -7.19 -6.72
CA ASN A 48 -2.69 -7.44 -6.93
C ASN A 48 -1.91 -6.26 -6.34
N PHE A 49 -0.90 -6.53 -5.51
CA PHE A 49 -0.01 -5.53 -4.94
C PHE A 49 1.44 -5.73 -5.42
N GLY A 50 2.04 -4.66 -5.95
CA GLY A 50 3.47 -4.55 -6.21
C GLY A 50 4.13 -3.67 -5.15
N LEU A 51 4.78 -4.29 -4.16
CA LEU A 51 5.47 -3.59 -3.07
C LEU A 51 6.98 -3.61 -3.25
N SER A 52 7.63 -2.50 -2.92
CA SER A 52 9.10 -2.38 -2.94
C SER A 52 9.61 -1.54 -1.77
N ALA A 53 10.84 -1.82 -1.36
CA ALA A 53 11.60 -1.08 -0.36
C ALA A 53 13.10 -1.27 -0.66
N CYS A 54 13.94 -0.37 -0.15
CA CYS A 54 15.39 -0.50 -0.29
C CYS A 54 15.98 -1.31 0.88
N ASN A 55 16.75 -2.36 0.58
CA ASN A 55 17.44 -3.17 1.61
C ASN A 55 18.45 -2.38 2.45
N SER A 56 18.90 -1.22 1.97
CA SER A 56 19.80 -0.33 2.70
C SER A 56 19.14 0.38 3.88
N SER A 57 17.81 0.43 3.92
CA SER A 57 17.06 1.06 5.01
C SER A 57 16.68 0.00 6.06
N PRO A 58 17.17 0.12 7.30
CA PRO A 58 16.79 -0.79 8.38
C PRO A 58 15.34 -0.59 8.83
N GLU A 59 14.70 0.52 8.46
CA GLU A 59 13.34 0.87 8.87
C GLU A 59 12.28 0.24 7.95
N THR A 60 12.64 -0.19 6.74
CA THR A 60 11.68 -0.61 5.71
C THR A 60 11.85 -2.07 5.29
N HIS A 61 10.75 -2.83 5.28
CA HIS A 61 10.74 -4.23 4.86
C HIS A 61 9.44 -4.54 4.11
N SER A 62 9.52 -4.87 2.81
CA SER A 62 8.33 -5.11 1.99
C SER A 62 7.47 -6.26 2.49
N SER A 63 8.06 -7.29 3.12
CA SER A 63 7.32 -8.40 3.75
C SER A 63 6.49 -7.95 4.95
N ASN A 64 7.05 -7.11 5.82
CA ASN A 64 6.34 -6.56 6.97
C ASN A 64 5.22 -5.63 6.51
N PHE A 65 5.48 -4.82 5.47
CA PHE A 65 4.46 -3.97 4.89
C PHE A 65 3.31 -4.80 4.28
N MET A 66 3.61 -5.86 3.52
CA MET A 66 2.60 -6.76 2.97
C MET A 66 1.72 -7.37 4.07
N LYS A 67 2.34 -7.83 5.16
CA LYS A 67 1.62 -8.39 6.31
C LYS A 67 0.66 -7.36 6.91
N ALA A 68 1.15 -6.17 7.25
CA ALA A 68 0.34 -5.10 7.84
C ALA A 68 -0.78 -4.64 6.89
N LEU A 69 -0.51 -4.61 5.57
CA LEU A 69 -1.50 -4.26 4.56
C LEU A 69 -2.64 -5.29 4.50
N MET A 70 -2.33 -6.59 4.49
CA MET A 70 -3.35 -7.64 4.53
C MET A 70 -4.16 -7.62 5.83
N GLU A 71 -3.51 -7.43 6.97
CA GLU A 71 -4.16 -7.30 8.27
C GLU A 71 -5.12 -6.10 8.26
N SER A 72 -4.67 -4.93 7.80
CA SER A 72 -5.49 -3.72 7.71
C SER A 72 -6.73 -3.90 6.83
N LEU A 73 -6.57 -4.52 5.64
CA LEU A 73 -7.70 -4.77 4.75
C LEU A 73 -8.72 -5.76 5.35
N THR A 74 -8.21 -6.79 6.04
CA THR A 74 -9.05 -7.77 6.75
C THR A 74 -9.81 -7.11 7.88
N GLU A 75 -9.14 -6.32 8.72
CA GLU A 75 -9.77 -5.60 9.82
C GLU A 75 -10.83 -4.61 9.32
N MET A 76 -10.55 -3.86 8.26
CA MET A 76 -11.52 -2.96 7.63
C MET A 76 -12.76 -3.72 7.15
N HIS A 77 -12.58 -4.87 6.52
CA HIS A 77 -13.68 -5.75 6.10
C HIS A 77 -14.50 -6.26 7.29
N ASP A 78 -13.83 -6.72 8.34
CA ASP A 78 -14.49 -7.29 9.51
C ASP A 78 -15.26 -6.23 10.30
N VAL A 79 -14.73 -5.01 10.42
CA VAL A 79 -15.45 -3.88 11.01
C VAL A 79 -16.77 -3.63 10.27
N LEU A 80 -16.77 -3.65 8.94
CA LEU A 80 -17.98 -3.44 8.15
C LEU A 80 -18.99 -4.59 8.34
N ASN A 81 -18.54 -5.83 8.36
CA ASN A 81 -19.41 -6.99 8.56
C ASN A 81 -20.03 -7.03 9.96
N LEU A 82 -19.26 -6.66 11.00
CA LEU A 82 -19.73 -6.63 12.37
C LEU A 82 -20.65 -5.43 12.65
N SER A 83 -20.46 -4.29 11.96
CA SER A 83 -21.30 -3.12 12.13
C SER A 83 -22.60 -3.17 11.32
N GLN A 84 -22.69 -4.03 10.30
CA GLN A 84 -23.89 -4.19 9.49
C GLN A 84 -24.99 -4.94 10.26
N LYS A 85 -25.79 -4.19 11.02
CA LYS A 85 -27.14 -4.65 11.39
C LYS A 85 -28.08 -4.37 10.22
N SER A 86 -28.42 -5.39 9.44
CA SER A 86 -29.58 -5.31 8.55
C SER A 86 -30.80 -4.91 9.37
N LYS A 87 -31.50 -3.86 8.94
CA LYS A 87 -32.82 -3.48 9.47
C LYS A 87 -33.97 -4.04 8.65
N LEU A 88 -33.64 -4.84 7.63
CA LEU A 88 -34.56 -5.65 6.84
C LEU A 88 -34.56 -7.07 7.40
#